data_AF-A0A6N6LJK3-F1
#
_entry.id   AF-A0A6N6LJK3-F1
#
_cell.length_a   1.000
_cell.length_b   1.000
_cell.length_c   1.000
_cell.angle_alpha   90.00
_cell.angle_beta   90.00
_cell.angle_gamma   90.00
#
_symmetry.space_group_name_H-M   'P 1'
#
loop_
_entity.id
_entity.type
_entity.pdbx_description
1 polymer ?
#
loop_
_entity_poly.entity_id
_entity_poly.type
_entity_poly.pdbx_seq_one_letter_code
_entity_poly.pdbx_strand_id
1 'polypeptide(L)' 'MRLKKYWFYFRWFLIGKNHCIIGKRAKKCFNIVHKILWLLIIITSSLGSALLTQFLIKILKAF' A
#
# COMPACT_ATOMS: atom_id res chain seq x y z
N MET A 1 -10.52 -14.64 -14.89
CA MET A 1 -11.00 -15.08 -13.55
C MET A 1 -9.97 -14.98 -12.42
N ARG A 2 -8.66 -15.17 -12.64
CA ARG A 2 -7.66 -15.22 -11.54
C ARG A 2 -7.36 -13.86 -10.86
N LEU A 3 -7.36 -12.75 -11.61
CA LEU A 3 -7.10 -11.40 -11.10
C LEU A 3 -8.05 -10.97 -9.97
N LYS A 4 -9.33 -11.31 -10.05
CA LYS A 4 -10.33 -10.98 -9.01
C LYS A 4 -9.99 -11.64 -7.67
N LYS A 5 -9.48 -12.88 -7.70
CA LYS A 5 -9.03 -13.58 -6.49
C LYS A 5 -7.80 -12.89 -5.88
N TYR A 6 -6.79 -12.56 -6.69
CA TYR A 6 -5.61 -11.84 -6.18
C TYR A 6 -5.97 -10.47 -5.61
N TRP A 7 -6.89 -9.74 -6.23
CA TRP A 7 -7.39 -8.47 -5.71
C TRP A 7 -8.10 -8.64 -4.36
N PHE A 8 -8.90 -9.70 -4.20
CA PHE A 8 -9.54 -10.02 -2.94
C PHE A 8 -8.50 -10.32 -1.85
N TYR A 9 -7.50 -11.16 -2.13
CA TYR A 9 -6.41 -11.43 -1.19
C TYR A 9 -5.60 -10.18 -0.84
N PHE A 10 -5.34 -9.31 -1.82
CA PHE A 10 -4.62 -8.05 -1.61
C PHE A 10 -5.42 -7.08 -0.74
N ARG A 11 -6.70 -6.88 -1.05
CA ARG A 11 -7.61 -6.04 -0.24
C ARG A 11 -7.78 -6.60 1.16
N TRP A 12 -7.80 -7.92 1.30
CA TRP A 12 -7.88 -8.57 2.60
C TRP A 12 -6.58 -8.46 3.39
N PHE A 13 -5.43 -8.56 2.72
CA PHE A 13 -4.11 -8.32 3.29
C PHE A 13 -3.99 -6.87 3.79
N LEU A 14 -4.48 -5.89 3.04
CA LEU A 14 -4.55 -4.47 3.46
C LEU A 14 -5.32 -4.28 4.78
N ILE A 15 -6.44 -4.97 4.96
CA ILE A 15 -7.28 -4.90 6.18
C ILE A 15 -6.58 -5.53 7.40
N GLY A 16 -5.58 -6.41 7.21
CA GLY A 16 -4.83 -7.01 8.31
C GLY A 16 -5.60 -8.07 9.13
N LYS A 17 -6.77 -8.50 8.66
CA LYS A 17 -7.55 -9.56 9.31
C LYS A 17 -6.99 -10.94 8.94
N ASN A 18 -6.15 -11.50 9.81
CA ASN A 18 -5.68 -12.88 9.70
C ASN A 18 -6.79 -13.85 10.15
N HIS A 19 -7.65 -14.28 9.22
CA HIS A 19 -8.81 -15.13 9.53
C HIS A 19 -8.49 -16.63 9.63
N CYS A 20 -7.33 -17.08 9.16
CA CYS A 20 -6.94 -18.49 9.27
C CYS A 20 -6.04 -18.73 10.48
N ILE A 21 -6.15 -19.94 11.04
CA ILE A 21 -5.26 -20.54 12.02
C ILE A 21 -3.90 -20.75 11.37
N ILE A 22 -3.21 -19.65 11.10
CA ILE A 22 -1.88 -19.61 10.53
C ILE A 22 -0.91 -19.76 11.71
N GLY A 23 0.04 -20.69 11.59
CA GLY A 23 1.03 -20.93 12.64
C GLY A 23 1.72 -19.64 13.10
N LYS A 24 2.07 -19.55 14.40
CA LYS A 24 2.62 -18.34 15.05
C LYS A 24 3.76 -17.66 14.26
N ARG A 25 4.59 -18.45 13.58
CA ARG A 25 5.71 -17.97 12.73
C ARG A 25 5.22 -17.22 11.48
N ALA A 26 4.27 -17.79 10.76
CA ALA A 26 3.73 -17.16 9.56
C ALA A 26 2.96 -15.88 9.91
N LYS A 27 2.24 -15.83 11.05
CA LYS A 27 1.59 -14.59 11.52
C LYS A 27 2.57 -13.42 11.71
N LYS A 28 3.76 -13.69 12.27
CA LYS A 28 4.82 -12.67 12.42
C LYS A 28 5.34 -12.18 11.06
N CYS A 29 5.63 -13.11 10.15
CA CYS A 29 6.11 -12.78 8.81
C CYS A 29 5.08 -11.92 8.05
N PHE A 30 3.80 -12.32 8.04
CA PHE A 30 2.72 -11.55 7.43
C PHE A 30 2.60 -10.13 8.01
N ASN A 31 2.76 -9.97 9.32
CA ASN A 31 2.71 -8.64 9.96
C ASN A 31 3.89 -7.75 9.54
N ILE A 32 5.09 -8.33 9.38
CA ILE A 32 6.28 -7.58 8.91
C ILE A 32 6.06 -7.14 7.46
N VAL A 33 5.65 -8.05 6.58
CA VAL A 33 5.37 -7.73 5.17
C VAL A 33 4.26 -6.70 5.04
N HIS A 34 3.22 -6.79 5.88
CA HIS A 34 2.12 -5.82 5.92
C HIS A 34 2.63 -4.41 6.28
N LYS A 35 3.44 -4.30 7.34
CA LYS A 35 4.04 -3.02 7.74
C LYS A 35 4.94 -2.43 6.64
N ILE A 36 5.77 -3.25 6.00
CA ILE A 36 6.64 -2.81 4.90
C ILE A 36 5.80 -2.32 3.72
N LEU A 37 4.74 -3.04 3.35
CA LEU A 37 3.84 -2.64 2.28
C LEU A 37 3.22 -1.27 2.57
N TRP A 38 2.70 -1.06 3.78
CA TRP A 38 2.11 0.23 4.17
C TRP A 38 3.14 1.36 4.18
N LEU A 39 4.35 1.10 4.65
CA LEU A 39 5.44 2.08 4.62
C LEU A 39 5.77 2.48 3.19
N LEU A 40 5.81 1.52 2.26
CA LEU A 40 6.04 1.79 0.84
C LEU A 40 4.89 2.60 0.21
N ILE A 41 3.64 2.27 0.53
CA ILE A 41 2.46 3.03 0.07
C ILE A 41 2.53 4.48 0.57
N ILE A 42 2.90 4.70 1.83
CA ILE A 42 3.03 6.05 2.40
C ILE A 42 4.14 6.82 1.68
N ILE A 43 5.32 6.23 1.51
CA ILE A 43 6.45 6.90 0.82
C ILE A 43 6.08 7.27 -0.61
N THR A 44 5.53 6.31 -1.37
CA THR A 44 5.15 6.54 -2.77
C THR A 44 4.04 7.58 -2.90
N SER A 45 3.05 7.56 -2.00
CA SER A 45 1.97 8.57 -1.97
C SER A 45 2.51 9.96 -1.62
N SER A 46 3.41 10.07 -0.65
CA SER A 46 4.06 11.34 -0.26
C SER A 46 4.94 11.92 -1.37
N LEU A 47 5.71 11.08 -2.07
CA LEU A 47 6.50 11.52 -3.22
C LEU A 47 5.60 11.96 -4.38
N GLY A 48 4.53 11.20 -4.66
CA GLY A 48 3.55 11.54 -5.68
C GLY A 48 2.86 12.88 -5.42
N SER A 49 2.42 13.12 -4.18
CA SER A 49 1.79 14.39 -3.80
C SER A 49 2.77 15.56 -3.86
N ALA A 50 4.02 15.37 -3.46
CA ALA A 50 5.07 16.39 -3.58
C ALA A 50 5.33 16.77 -5.05
N LEU A 51 5.44 15.79 -5.94
CA LEU A 51 5.61 16.02 -7.38
C LEU A 51 4.40 16.74 -7.99
N LEU A 52 3.18 16.33 -7.64
CA LEU A 52 1.95 17.01 -8.08
C LEU A 52 1.92 18.46 -7.62
N THR A 53 2.33 18.72 -6.39
CA THR A 53 2.39 20.08 -5.82
C THR A 53 3.39 20.94 -6.59
N GLN A 54 4.59 20.41 -6.86
CA GLN A 54 5.58 21.12 -7.68
C GLN A 54 5.09 21.39 -9.11
N PHE A 55 4.42 20.42 -9.72
CA PHE A 55 3.85 20.57 -11.05
C PHE A 55 2.76 21.66 -11.09
N LEU A 56 1.87 21.67 -10.11
CA LEU A 56 0.83 22.70 -9.96
C LEU A 56 1.44 24.10 -9.76
N ILE A 57 2.45 24.23 -8.91
CA ILE A 57 3.16 25.50 -8.70
C ILE A 57 3.82 25.98 -10.00
N LYS A 58 4.42 25.06 -10.77
CA LYS A 58 5.06 25.39 -12.04
C LYS A 58 4.05 25.89 -13.08
N ILE A 59 2.87 25.27 -13.16
CA ILE A 59 1.77 25.73 -14.02
C ILE A 59 1.29 27.10 -13.59
N LEU A 60 1.06 27.31 -12.29
CA LEU A 60 0.54 28.58 -11.77
C LEU A 60 1.48 29.76 -12.04
N LYS A 61 2.80 29.53 -12.04
CA LYS A 61 3.81 30.55 -12.39
C LYS A 61 3.95 30.81 -13.90
N ALA A 62 3.38 29.96 -14.74
CA ALA A 62 3.43 30.09 -16.19
C ALA A 62 2.25 30.89 -16.76
N PHE A 63 1.23 31.17 -15.94
CA PHE A 63 0.15 32.11 -16.20
C PHE A 63 0.49 33.48 -15.59
#